data_AF-A0A3D5MP00-F1
#
_entry.id   AF-A0A3D5MP00-F1
#
_cell.length_a   1.000
_cell.length_b   1.000
_cell.length_c   1.000
_cell.angle_alpha   90.00
_cell.angle_beta   90.00
_cell.angle_gamma   90.00
#
_symmetry.space_group_name_H-M   'P 1'
#
loop_
_entity.id
_entity.type
_entity.pdbx_description
1 polymer ?
#
loop_
_entity_poly.entity_id
_entity_poly.type
_entity_poly.pdbx_seq_one_letter_code
_entity_poly.pdbx_strand_id
1 'polypeptide(L)'
;MPGSPLNVAPAEGHRRRRAKDCPGKDNTKVFLRATSTRNLRGELSFVKTRDLTLGALFIALGVLLPVFFHMVGLGKAFLPMHLPVLLAGFFCGPAVGLSVGAVTPLLSAVTTGMPPLMPPIAQLMVVELAVYGLLTGWLYRRLGWGVYPALLTSMLAGRVAYGLFAYFLMPLVGLQRVPVWAPLAYAVGESLPGVVIQLIAVPLVVGLVERSTSVLFTRAGSPER
;
A
#
# COMPACT_ATOMS: atom_id res chain seq x y z
N MET A 1 80.11 23.19 -32.13
CA MET A 1 80.72 23.20 -30.78
C MET A 1 81.21 24.62 -30.52
N PRO A 2 81.02 25.23 -29.34
CA PRO A 2 80.14 24.94 -28.20
C PRO A 2 79.18 26.15 -27.95
N GLY A 3 78.22 26.17 -27.02
CA GLY A 3 77.85 25.21 -26.00
C GLY A 3 76.50 25.56 -25.39
N SER A 4 75.80 24.54 -24.91
CA SER A 4 75.00 24.64 -23.68
C SER A 4 75.98 24.61 -22.50
N PRO A 5 75.60 25.08 -21.29
CA PRO A 5 75.02 24.11 -20.37
C PRO A 5 74.06 24.65 -19.27
N LEU A 6 73.36 23.69 -18.66
CA LEU A 6 72.87 23.63 -17.27
C LEU A 6 71.67 24.53 -16.87
N ASN A 7 70.47 23.96 -16.66
CA ASN A 7 70.04 23.09 -15.55
C ASN A 7 69.69 23.88 -14.29
N VAL A 8 68.39 23.93 -13.94
CA VAL A 8 67.91 23.62 -12.58
C VAL A 8 66.46 23.11 -12.68
N ALA A 9 66.25 21.81 -12.45
CA ALA A 9 65.02 21.30 -11.84
C ALA A 9 65.20 21.31 -10.31
N PRO A 10 64.12 21.39 -9.52
CA PRO A 10 63.88 20.23 -8.66
C PRO A 10 62.40 19.88 -8.39
N ALA A 11 62.22 18.57 -8.23
CA ALA A 11 61.46 17.89 -7.17
C ALA A 11 59.93 18.07 -7.03
N GLU A 12 59.22 17.02 -7.44
CA GLU A 12 58.42 16.12 -6.58
C GLU A 12 57.53 16.70 -5.47
N GLY A 13 56.23 16.41 -5.58
CA GLY A 13 55.36 16.29 -4.41
C GLY A 13 53.89 16.60 -4.64
N HIS A 14 53.09 15.61 -5.03
CA HIS A 14 51.95 15.10 -4.24
C HIS A 14 50.94 14.29 -5.08
N ARG A 15 50.94 12.97 -4.86
CA ARG A 15 49.70 12.20 -4.85
C ARG A 15 48.77 12.77 -3.76
N ARG A 16 47.63 13.35 -4.16
CA ARG A 16 46.36 13.39 -3.39
C ARG A 16 45.22 13.37 -4.41
N ARG A 17 44.61 12.21 -4.65
CA ARG A 17 43.32 11.77 -4.06
C ARG A 17 42.16 12.75 -4.27
N ARG A 18 41.16 12.25 -5.02
CA ARG A 18 39.71 12.53 -4.95
C ARG A 18 39.26 13.98 -5.16
N ALA A 19 38.82 14.27 -6.38
CA ALA A 19 37.49 14.83 -6.64
C ALA A 19 36.80 13.78 -7.53
N LYS A 20 35.94 12.87 -7.03
CA LYS A 20 34.54 13.11 -6.68
C LYS A 20 33.79 14.00 -7.70
N ASP A 21 34.04 13.80 -8.99
CA ASP A 21 32.98 13.97 -9.96
C ASP A 21 32.06 12.75 -9.90
N CYS A 22 30.89 12.96 -9.30
CA CYS A 22 29.72 12.11 -9.47
C CYS A 22 28.87 12.76 -10.57
N PRO A 23 29.06 12.43 -11.85
CA PRO A 23 28.10 12.79 -12.87
C PRO A 23 27.00 11.73 -12.81
N GLY A 24 25.86 12.07 -12.22
CA GLY A 24 24.75 11.11 -12.14
C GLY A 24 23.56 11.56 -11.33
N LYS A 25 23.40 12.86 -11.12
CA LYS A 25 22.20 13.45 -10.54
C LYS A 25 21.15 13.63 -11.64
N ASP A 26 20.68 12.54 -12.27
CA ASP A 26 19.57 12.67 -13.24
C ASP A 26 18.73 11.42 -13.56
N ASN A 27 18.87 10.30 -12.84
CA ASN A 27 18.11 9.07 -13.20
C ASN A 27 16.93 8.75 -12.26
N THR A 28 16.64 9.60 -11.27
CA THR A 28 15.50 9.43 -10.36
C THR A 28 14.14 9.81 -10.98
N LYS A 29 14.11 10.20 -12.25
CA LYS A 29 12.89 10.52 -13.01
C LYS A 29 12.30 9.34 -13.80
N VAL A 30 12.86 8.14 -13.70
CA VAL A 30 12.49 7.01 -14.60
C VAL A 30 11.28 6.18 -14.13
N PHE A 31 10.79 6.32 -12.89
CA PHE A 31 9.50 5.72 -12.50
C PHE A 31 8.42 6.75 -12.12
N LEU A 32 8.73 8.04 -12.25
CA LEU A 32 7.86 9.13 -11.81
C LEU A 32 7.16 9.90 -12.94
N ARG A 33 7.23 9.48 -14.21
CA ARG A 33 6.64 10.30 -15.29
C ARG A 33 6.32 9.61 -16.62
N ALA A 34 5.69 8.44 -16.61
CA ALA A 34 5.15 7.85 -17.84
C ALA A 34 3.88 7.00 -17.61
N THR A 35 2.79 7.65 -17.22
CA THR A 35 1.46 7.21 -17.69
C THR A 35 0.73 8.45 -18.19
N SER A 36 1.13 8.80 -19.40
CA SER A 36 0.37 9.60 -20.37
C SER A 36 -1.13 9.58 -20.08
N THR A 37 -1.70 10.75 -19.95
CA THR A 37 -3.13 11.06 -19.99
C THR A 37 -3.77 10.51 -21.27
N ARG A 38 -4.06 9.21 -21.37
CA ARG A 38 -4.86 8.64 -22.47
C ARG A 38 -5.64 7.41 -22.00
N ASN A 39 -6.96 7.52 -22.14
CA ASN A 39 -7.99 6.48 -22.01
C ASN A 39 -8.42 6.05 -20.59
N LEU A 40 -9.26 6.88 -19.97
CA LEU A 40 -10.14 6.51 -18.85
C LEU A 40 -11.24 5.49 -19.20
N ARG A 41 -11.29 4.94 -20.43
CA ARG A 41 -12.37 4.06 -20.93
C ARG A 41 -11.97 2.62 -21.28
N GLY A 42 -10.68 2.26 -21.23
CA GLY A 42 -10.18 1.00 -21.82
C GLY A 42 -9.49 0.00 -20.89
N GLU A 43 -9.29 0.31 -19.60
CA GLU A 43 -8.62 -0.60 -18.68
C GLU A 43 -9.50 -0.99 -17.48
N LEU A 44 -10.54 -1.77 -17.77
CA LEU A 44 -10.76 -2.94 -16.93
C LEU A 44 -9.55 -3.84 -17.18
N SER A 45 -8.47 -3.60 -16.44
CA SER A 45 -7.15 -4.20 -16.66
C SER A 45 -7.26 -5.73 -16.74
N PHE A 46 -6.75 -6.33 -17.81
CA PHE A 46 -6.59 -7.78 -17.88
C PHE A 46 -5.74 -8.20 -16.68
N VAL A 47 -6.35 -8.95 -15.75
CA VAL A 47 -5.69 -9.33 -14.51
C VAL A 47 -4.56 -10.28 -14.87
N LYS A 48 -3.32 -9.88 -14.62
CA LYS A 48 -2.15 -10.72 -14.87
C LYS A 48 -2.12 -11.84 -13.84
N THR A 49 -1.59 -13.00 -14.23
CA THR A 49 -1.45 -14.17 -13.35
C THR A 49 -0.79 -13.80 -12.02
N ARG A 50 0.27 -12.99 -12.07
CA ARG A 50 0.96 -12.47 -10.87
C ARG A 50 0.02 -11.73 -9.91
N ASP A 51 -0.85 -10.88 -10.43
CA ASP A 51 -1.73 -10.05 -9.61
C ASP A 51 -2.87 -10.89 -9.01
N LEU A 52 -3.31 -11.96 -9.69
CA LEU A 52 -4.20 -12.98 -9.11
C LEU A 52 -3.53 -13.74 -7.97
N THR A 53 -2.28 -14.19 -8.15
CA THR A 53 -1.55 -14.93 -7.12
C THR A 53 -1.32 -14.06 -5.88
N LEU A 54 -0.94 -12.79 -6.07
CA LEU A 54 -0.80 -11.83 -4.98
C LEU A 54 -2.15 -11.53 -4.32
N GLY A 55 -3.22 -11.38 -5.09
CA GLY A 55 -4.57 -11.22 -4.55
C GLY A 55 -4.97 -12.38 -3.65
N ALA A 56 -4.76 -13.62 -4.08
CA ALA A 56 -5.01 -14.82 -3.27
C ALA A 56 -4.15 -14.86 -2.00
N LEU A 57 -2.88 -14.47 -2.09
CA LEU A 57 -2.00 -14.35 -0.93
C LEU A 57 -2.53 -13.31 0.08
N PHE A 58 -2.98 -12.14 -0.38
CA PHE A 58 -3.54 -11.12 0.50
C PHE A 58 -4.88 -11.54 1.12
N ILE A 59 -5.70 -12.32 0.41
CA ILE A 59 -6.91 -12.93 0.99
C ILE A 59 -6.52 -13.89 2.10
N ALA A 60 -5.56 -14.80 1.85
CA ALA A 60 -5.09 -15.74 2.86
C ALA A 60 -4.52 -15.02 4.09
N LEU A 61 -3.72 -13.97 3.87
CA LEU A 61 -3.19 -13.13 4.93
C LEU A 61 -4.32 -12.39 5.69
N GLY A 62 -5.32 -11.91 4.97
CA GLY A 62 -6.51 -11.23 5.52
C GLY A 62 -7.40 -12.12 6.37
N VAL A 63 -7.36 -13.44 6.19
CA VAL A 63 -8.05 -14.42 7.06
C VAL A 63 -7.16 -14.84 8.23
N LEU A 64 -5.88 -15.10 7.99
CA LEU A 64 -4.96 -15.60 9.01
C LEU A 64 -4.62 -14.54 10.07
N LEU A 65 -4.33 -13.29 9.67
CA LEU A 65 -3.96 -12.24 10.62
C LEU A 65 -5.03 -12.01 11.70
N PRO A 66 -6.32 -11.84 11.35
CA PRO A 66 -7.37 -11.70 12.36
C PRO A 66 -7.42 -12.85 13.36
N VAL A 67 -7.22 -14.10 12.93
CA VAL A 67 -7.22 -15.27 13.81
C VAL A 67 -6.10 -15.14 14.86
N PHE A 68 -4.88 -14.84 14.43
CA PHE A 68 -3.75 -14.65 15.35
C PHE A 68 -3.99 -13.52 16.36
N PHE A 69 -4.48 -12.37 15.90
CA PHE A 69 -4.74 -11.22 16.78
C PHE A 69 -5.94 -11.46 17.71
N HIS A 70 -6.90 -12.29 17.31
CA HIS A 70 -8.01 -12.68 18.17
C HIS A 70 -7.54 -13.59 19.32
N MET A 71 -6.60 -14.51 19.06
CA MET A 71 -6.02 -15.37 20.10
C MET A 71 -5.30 -14.57 21.20
N VAL A 72 -4.79 -13.38 20.87
CA VAL A 72 -4.09 -12.49 21.80
C VAL A 72 -5.04 -11.44 22.43
N GLY A 73 -6.34 -11.46 22.09
CA GLY A 73 -7.34 -10.53 22.62
C GLY A 73 -7.31 -9.12 22.01
N LEU A 74 -6.51 -8.91 20.95
CA LEU A 74 -6.25 -7.59 20.35
C LEU A 74 -6.94 -7.40 18.99
N GLY A 75 -7.80 -8.31 18.57
CA GLY A 75 -8.43 -8.31 17.24
C GLY A 75 -9.26 -7.06 16.91
N LYS A 76 -10.01 -6.50 17.87
CA LYS A 76 -10.85 -5.30 17.65
C LYS A 76 -10.03 -4.01 17.62
N ALA A 77 -8.99 -3.93 18.45
CA ALA A 77 -8.15 -2.72 18.57
C ALA A 77 -7.25 -2.51 17.34
N PHE A 78 -6.74 -3.58 16.73
CA PHE A 78 -5.73 -3.49 15.67
C PHE A 78 -6.27 -3.57 14.23
N LEU A 79 -7.57 -3.85 14.05
CA LEU A 79 -8.21 -3.99 12.72
C LEU A 79 -7.37 -4.79 11.70
N PRO A 80 -6.90 -5.99 12.07
CA PRO A 80 -5.86 -6.73 11.35
C PRO A 80 -6.21 -7.03 9.89
N MET A 81 -7.50 -7.11 9.55
CA MET A 81 -7.97 -7.40 8.19
C MET A 81 -7.80 -6.24 7.20
N HIS A 82 -7.68 -5.00 7.67
CA HIS A 82 -7.61 -3.82 6.79
C HIS A 82 -6.24 -3.71 6.13
N LEU A 83 -5.18 -4.13 6.85
CA LEU A 83 -3.80 -4.03 6.38
C LEU A 83 -3.56 -4.86 5.10
N PRO A 84 -3.91 -6.16 5.03
CA PRO A 84 -3.77 -6.94 3.79
C PRO A 84 -4.56 -6.37 2.61
N VAL A 85 -5.77 -5.86 2.85
CA VAL A 85 -6.62 -5.28 1.79
C VAL A 85 -6.04 -3.99 1.24
N LEU A 86 -5.58 -3.09 2.12
CA LEU A 86 -4.95 -1.84 1.72
C LEU A 86 -3.70 -2.11 0.86
N LEU A 87 -2.84 -3.04 1.32
CA LEU A 87 -1.65 -3.47 0.59
C LEU A 87 -2.00 -4.10 -0.77
N ALA A 88 -3.05 -4.94 -0.82
CA ALA A 88 -3.53 -5.51 -2.07
C ALA A 88 -3.90 -4.44 -3.10
N GLY A 89 -4.54 -3.34 -2.68
CA GLY A 89 -4.81 -2.20 -3.56
C GLY A 89 -3.52 -1.52 -4.05
N PHE A 90 -2.56 -1.23 -3.16
CA PHE A 90 -1.27 -0.61 -3.54
C PHE A 90 -0.48 -1.47 -4.53
N PHE A 91 -0.39 -2.79 -4.30
CA PHE A 91 0.43 -3.68 -5.12
C PHE A 91 -0.30 -4.22 -6.37
N CYS A 92 -1.56 -4.63 -6.24
CA CYS A 92 -2.31 -5.33 -7.29
C CYS A 92 -3.28 -4.42 -8.06
N GLY A 93 -3.56 -3.22 -7.56
CA GLY A 93 -4.38 -2.21 -8.23
C GLY A 93 -5.87 -2.30 -7.92
N PRO A 94 -6.69 -1.41 -8.51
CA PRO A 94 -8.05 -1.15 -8.06
C PRO A 94 -8.99 -2.35 -8.20
N ALA A 95 -8.93 -3.07 -9.32
CA ALA A 95 -9.81 -4.22 -9.58
C ALA A 95 -9.52 -5.38 -8.60
N VAL A 96 -8.24 -5.74 -8.43
CA VAL A 96 -7.84 -6.81 -7.51
C VAL A 96 -8.03 -6.38 -6.05
N GLY A 97 -7.69 -5.14 -5.70
CA GLY A 97 -7.91 -4.59 -4.36
C GLY A 97 -9.39 -4.62 -3.95
N LEU A 98 -10.29 -4.23 -4.86
CA LEU A 98 -11.73 -4.34 -4.64
C LEU A 98 -12.15 -5.79 -4.42
N SER A 99 -11.73 -6.72 -5.28
CA SER A 99 -12.11 -8.13 -5.15
C SER A 99 -11.58 -8.74 -3.84
N VAL A 100 -10.33 -8.41 -3.46
CA VAL A 100 -9.74 -8.86 -2.20
C VAL A 100 -10.53 -8.28 -1.02
N GLY A 101 -10.85 -6.98 -1.04
CA GLY A 101 -11.62 -6.32 0.02
C GLY A 101 -13.04 -6.86 0.18
N ALA A 102 -13.67 -7.27 -0.92
CA ALA A 102 -15.02 -7.86 -0.87
C ALA A 102 -14.99 -9.33 -0.40
N VAL A 103 -14.04 -10.13 -0.90
CA VAL A 103 -14.01 -11.58 -0.67
C VAL A 103 -13.44 -11.92 0.70
N THR A 104 -12.42 -11.21 1.17
CA THR A 104 -11.71 -11.50 2.44
C THR A 104 -12.64 -11.55 3.66
N PRO A 105 -13.45 -10.52 3.97
CA PRO A 105 -14.33 -10.55 5.14
C PRO A 105 -15.41 -11.63 5.05
N LEU A 106 -15.93 -11.93 3.84
CA LEU A 106 -16.89 -13.01 3.64
C LEU A 106 -16.26 -14.37 3.91
N LEU A 107 -15.08 -14.63 3.35
CA LEU A 107 -14.35 -15.87 3.60
C LEU A 107 -13.96 -16.02 5.06
N SER A 108 -13.53 -14.93 5.71
CA SER A 108 -13.24 -14.95 7.15
C SER A 108 -14.47 -15.28 7.97
N ALA A 109 -15.63 -14.67 7.67
CA ALA A 109 -16.88 -14.93 8.37
C ALA A 109 -17.32 -16.39 8.24
N VAL A 110 -17.18 -16.97 7.05
CA VAL A 110 -17.55 -18.38 6.80
C VAL A 110 -16.58 -19.36 7.47
N THR A 111 -15.27 -19.06 7.46
CA THR A 111 -14.25 -19.99 7.99
C THR A 111 -14.06 -19.90 9.50
N THR A 112 -14.17 -18.70 10.07
CA THR A 112 -13.87 -18.44 11.49
C THR A 112 -15.10 -18.08 12.32
N GLY A 113 -16.24 -17.82 11.68
CA GLY A 113 -17.42 -17.25 12.33
C GLY A 113 -17.31 -15.75 12.62
N MET A 114 -16.18 -15.11 12.28
CA MET A 114 -15.92 -13.68 12.48
C MET A 114 -15.44 -13.00 11.19
N PRO A 115 -15.97 -11.83 10.81
CA PRO A 115 -16.97 -11.02 11.53
C PRO A 115 -18.37 -11.66 11.55
N PRO A 116 -19.19 -11.41 12.57
CA PRO A 116 -20.54 -11.99 12.65
C PRO A 116 -21.43 -11.52 11.49
N LEU A 117 -22.27 -12.43 11.00
CA LEU A 117 -23.26 -12.16 9.95
C LEU A 117 -24.52 -11.49 10.49
N MET A 118 -24.83 -11.69 11.78
CA MET A 118 -25.89 -11.00 12.52
C MET A 118 -25.34 -10.56 13.89
N PRO A 119 -25.31 -9.25 14.22
CA PRO A 119 -25.63 -8.10 13.37
C PRO A 119 -24.79 -8.08 12.06
N PRO A 120 -25.24 -7.41 10.98
CA PRO A 120 -24.63 -7.52 9.64
C PRO A 120 -23.29 -6.79 9.50
N ILE A 121 -22.33 -7.10 10.38
CA ILE A 121 -21.01 -6.47 10.45
C ILE A 121 -20.14 -6.95 9.29
N ALA A 122 -20.19 -8.24 8.94
CA ALA A 122 -19.44 -8.77 7.82
C ALA A 122 -19.77 -8.03 6.51
N GLN A 123 -21.06 -7.79 6.24
CA GLN A 123 -21.56 -7.09 5.06
C GLN A 123 -21.13 -5.63 5.05
N LEU A 124 -21.11 -4.97 6.20
CA LEU A 124 -20.59 -3.60 6.32
C LEU A 124 -19.08 -3.54 6.07
N MET A 125 -18.34 -4.51 6.59
CA MET A 125 -16.89 -4.63 6.35
C MET A 125 -16.55 -4.94 4.90
N VAL A 126 -17.37 -5.72 4.20
CA VAL A 126 -17.24 -5.95 2.74
C VAL A 126 -17.24 -4.62 2.00
N VAL A 127 -18.21 -3.76 2.28
CA VAL A 127 -18.33 -2.45 1.61
C VAL A 127 -17.15 -1.55 1.96
N GLU A 128 -16.78 -1.47 3.24
CA GLU A 128 -15.64 -0.66 3.69
C GLU A 128 -14.32 -1.10 3.05
N LEU A 129 -14.00 -2.39 3.14
CA LEU A 129 -12.74 -2.95 2.66
C LEU A 129 -12.66 -2.95 1.12
N ALA A 130 -13.78 -3.18 0.43
CA ALA A 130 -13.84 -3.03 -1.02
C ALA A 130 -13.52 -1.60 -1.45
N VAL A 131 -14.06 -0.59 -0.75
CA VAL A 131 -13.77 0.83 -1.01
C VAL A 131 -12.30 1.15 -0.71
N TYR A 132 -11.75 0.62 0.39
CA TYR A 132 -10.33 0.81 0.71
C TYR A 132 -9.42 0.28 -0.40
N GLY A 133 -9.58 -0.99 -0.78
CA GLY A 133 -8.76 -1.64 -1.80
C GLY A 133 -8.92 -1.01 -3.19
N LEU A 134 -10.13 -0.57 -3.53
CA LEU A 134 -10.40 0.16 -4.75
C LEU A 134 -9.66 1.50 -4.76
N LEU A 135 -9.83 2.32 -3.71
CA LEU A 135 -9.30 3.68 -3.67
C LEU A 135 -7.79 3.72 -3.51
N THR A 136 -7.18 2.85 -2.69
CA THR A 136 -5.71 2.81 -2.62
C THR A 136 -5.12 2.43 -3.98
N GLY A 137 -5.68 1.41 -4.64
CA GLY A 137 -5.24 1.01 -5.97
C GLY A 137 -5.47 2.07 -7.04
N TRP A 138 -6.59 2.79 -6.97
CA TRP A 138 -6.91 3.85 -7.92
C TRP A 138 -6.04 5.09 -7.70
N LEU A 139 -5.99 5.65 -6.49
CA LEU A 139 -5.26 6.87 -6.20
C LEU A 139 -3.74 6.69 -6.36
N TYR A 140 -3.19 5.58 -5.88
CA TYR A 140 -1.76 5.35 -5.98
C TYR A 140 -1.32 4.94 -7.40
N ARG A 141 -1.96 3.95 -8.04
CA ARG A 141 -1.50 3.45 -9.36
C ARG A 141 -2.04 4.23 -10.56
N ARG A 142 -3.25 4.81 -10.48
CA ARG A 142 -3.84 5.56 -11.61
C ARG A 142 -3.56 7.05 -11.51
N LEU A 143 -3.75 7.64 -10.33
CA LEU A 143 -3.54 9.08 -10.14
C LEU A 143 -2.10 9.43 -9.74
N GLY A 144 -1.26 8.44 -9.41
CA GLY A 144 0.14 8.66 -9.05
C GLY A 144 0.32 9.41 -7.73
N TRP A 145 -0.67 9.33 -6.83
CA TRP A 145 -0.58 9.96 -5.52
C TRP A 145 0.46 9.24 -4.65
N GLY A 146 1.06 9.97 -3.72
CA GLY A 146 1.92 9.36 -2.70
C GLY A 146 1.16 8.38 -1.81
N VAL A 147 1.90 7.50 -1.11
CA VAL A 147 1.32 6.46 -0.25
C VAL A 147 0.43 7.06 0.85
N TYR A 148 0.90 8.12 1.53
CA TYR A 148 0.15 8.79 2.61
C TYR A 148 -1.19 9.40 2.17
N PRO A 149 -1.26 10.27 1.13
CA PRO A 149 -2.54 10.85 0.71
C PRO A 149 -3.50 9.80 0.15
N ALA A 150 -3.02 8.79 -0.56
CA ALA A 150 -3.86 7.68 -1.04
C ALA A 150 -4.43 6.86 0.13
N LEU A 151 -3.61 6.57 1.14
CA LEU A 151 -4.01 5.82 2.33
C LEU A 151 -5.06 6.59 3.14
N LEU A 152 -4.80 7.84 3.49
CA LEU A 152 -5.67 8.62 4.36
C LEU A 152 -7.05 8.87 3.73
N THR A 153 -7.09 9.16 2.43
CA THR A 153 -8.35 9.36 1.71
C THR A 153 -9.13 8.06 1.55
N SER A 154 -8.46 6.93 1.28
CA SER A 154 -9.12 5.62 1.22
C SER A 154 -9.76 5.24 2.56
N MET A 155 -9.06 5.48 3.68
CA MET A 155 -9.56 5.20 5.03
C MET A 155 -10.81 6.01 5.36
N LEU A 156 -10.78 7.33 5.13
CA LEU A 156 -11.94 8.19 5.36
C LEU A 156 -13.11 7.78 4.47
N ALA A 157 -12.87 7.52 3.18
CA ALA A 157 -13.91 7.18 2.24
C ALA A 157 -14.59 5.84 2.57
N GLY A 158 -13.85 4.79 2.94
CA GLY A 158 -14.49 3.53 3.32
C GLY A 158 -15.19 3.60 4.68
N ARG A 159 -14.73 4.45 5.63
CA ARG A 159 -15.50 4.70 6.88
C ARG A 159 -16.82 5.40 6.61
N VAL A 160 -16.83 6.37 5.69
CA VAL A 160 -18.06 7.03 5.23
C VAL A 160 -18.96 6.02 4.51
N ALA A 161 -18.41 5.17 3.65
CA ALA A 161 -19.16 4.10 2.98
C ALA A 161 -19.77 3.10 3.97
N TYR A 162 -19.01 2.69 5.00
CA TYR A 162 -19.51 1.87 6.10
C TYR A 162 -20.69 2.53 6.79
N GLY A 163 -20.55 3.80 7.19
CA GLY A 163 -21.60 4.53 7.90
C GLY A 163 -22.86 4.72 7.08
N LEU A 164 -22.69 5.03 5.79
CA LEU A 164 -23.81 5.18 4.86
C LEU A 164 -24.53 3.84 4.67
N PHE A 165 -23.79 2.76 4.46
CA PHE A 165 -24.39 1.43 4.31
C PHE A 165 -25.04 0.94 5.61
N ALA A 166 -24.44 1.21 6.77
CA ALA A 166 -25.02 0.88 8.08
C ALA A 166 -26.35 1.60 8.31
N TYR A 167 -26.42 2.88 7.93
CA TYR A 167 -27.62 3.69 8.07
C TYR A 167 -28.81 3.12 7.29
N PHE A 168 -28.57 2.59 6.09
CA PHE A 168 -29.60 1.96 5.27
C PHE A 168 -29.88 0.49 5.67
N LEU A 169 -28.84 -0.27 5.99
CA LEU A 169 -28.94 -1.72 6.20
C LEU A 169 -29.49 -2.07 7.59
N MET A 170 -29.09 -1.38 8.66
CA MET A 170 -29.55 -1.72 10.02
C MET A 170 -31.08 -1.68 10.18
N PRO A 171 -31.81 -0.66 9.67
CA PRO A 171 -33.27 -0.62 9.78
C PRO A 171 -33.98 -1.71 9.00
N LEU A 172 -33.40 -2.17 7.88
CA LEU A 172 -33.96 -3.25 7.06
C LEU A 172 -33.92 -4.61 7.78
N VAL A 173 -33.00 -4.78 8.73
CA VAL A 173 -32.85 -6.01 9.54
C VAL A 173 -33.55 -5.87 10.91
N GLY A 174 -34.36 -4.81 11.10
CA GLY A 174 -35.10 -4.57 12.35
C GLY A 174 -34.25 -4.03 13.50
N LEU A 175 -33.03 -3.54 13.22
CA LEU A 175 -32.16 -2.91 14.22
C LEU A 175 -32.34 -1.38 14.22
N GLN A 176 -31.92 -0.73 15.31
CA GLN A 176 -31.97 0.73 15.41
C GLN A 176 -31.07 1.40 14.36
N ARG A 177 -31.50 2.59 13.89
CA ARG A 177 -30.71 3.41 12.97
C ARG A 177 -29.42 3.84 13.65
N VAL A 178 -28.29 3.46 13.05
CA VAL A 178 -26.97 3.95 13.44
C VAL A 178 -26.66 5.20 12.63
N PRO A 179 -26.25 6.31 13.27
CA PRO A 179 -25.89 7.52 12.53
C PRO A 179 -24.65 7.29 11.67
N VAL A 180 -24.61 7.92 10.50
CA VAL A 180 -23.52 7.78 9.50
C VAL A 180 -22.15 8.17 10.07
N TRP A 181 -22.11 9.05 11.09
CA TRP A 181 -20.88 9.49 11.74
C TRP A 181 -20.37 8.53 12.83
N ALA A 182 -21.16 7.53 13.25
CA ALA A 182 -20.75 6.60 14.31
C ALA A 182 -19.46 5.82 14.00
N PRO A 183 -19.22 5.31 12.77
CA PRO A 183 -17.96 4.65 12.43
C PRO A 183 -16.77 5.61 12.45
N LEU A 184 -16.98 6.89 12.16
CA LEU A 184 -15.98 7.94 12.28
C LEU A 184 -15.63 8.20 13.76
N ALA A 185 -16.65 8.25 14.63
CA ALA A 185 -16.41 8.35 16.07
C ALA A 185 -15.67 7.12 16.62
N TYR A 186 -16.02 5.92 16.14
CA TYR A 186 -15.31 4.68 16.49
C TYR A 186 -13.86 4.68 16.01
N ALA A 187 -13.58 5.27 14.83
CA ALA A 187 -12.23 5.49 14.29
C ALA A 187 -11.33 6.29 15.24
N VAL A 188 -11.90 7.30 15.90
CA VAL A 188 -11.15 8.21 16.79
C VAL A 188 -11.06 7.69 18.22
N GLY A 189 -12.06 6.94 18.70
CA GLY A 189 -12.07 6.38 20.05
C GLY A 189 -11.35 5.03 20.13
N GLU A 190 -12.08 3.96 19.84
CA GLU A 190 -11.67 2.57 20.09
C GLU A 190 -10.64 2.04 19.09
N SER A 191 -10.68 2.53 17.84
CA SER A 191 -9.82 2.03 16.77
C SER A 191 -8.62 2.91 16.43
N LEU A 192 -8.36 3.93 17.26
CA LEU A 192 -7.17 4.78 17.16
C LEU A 192 -5.87 3.97 17.08
N PRO A 193 -5.59 2.96 17.95
CA PRO A 193 -4.35 2.17 17.85
C PRO A 193 -4.25 1.42 16.50
N GLY A 194 -5.37 0.91 15.99
CA GLY A 194 -5.46 0.25 14.69
C GLY A 194 -5.20 1.19 13.51
N VAL A 195 -5.70 2.42 13.55
CA VAL A 195 -5.44 3.41 12.50
C VAL A 195 -3.98 3.85 12.52
N VAL A 196 -3.41 4.09 13.71
CA VAL A 196 -2.01 4.48 13.86
C VAL A 196 -1.07 3.39 13.33
N ILE A 197 -1.32 2.12 13.66
CA ILE A 197 -0.47 1.03 13.16
C ILE A 197 -0.58 0.90 11.64
N GLN A 198 -1.76 1.10 11.04
CA GLN A 198 -1.92 1.05 9.58
C GLN A 198 -1.17 2.22 8.90
N LEU A 199 -1.21 3.42 9.47
CA LEU A 199 -0.48 4.59 8.97
C LEU A 199 1.04 4.43 9.02
N ILE A 200 1.57 3.56 9.88
CA ILE A 200 3.01 3.27 9.96
C ILE A 200 3.36 2.04 9.12
N ALA A 201 2.62 0.95 9.29
CA ALA A 201 2.92 -0.34 8.68
C ALA A 201 2.75 -0.32 7.16
N VAL A 202 1.67 0.28 6.63
CA VAL A 202 1.43 0.34 5.18
C VAL A 202 2.58 1.02 4.43
N PRO A 203 2.96 2.28 4.72
CA PRO A 203 4.04 2.95 4.00
C PRO A 203 5.40 2.30 4.22
N LEU A 204 5.65 1.71 5.39
CA LEU A 204 6.88 0.96 5.65
C LEU A 204 7.00 -0.26 4.72
N VAL A 205 5.92 -1.05 4.60
CA VAL A 205 5.90 -2.24 3.73
C VAL A 205 6.03 -1.84 2.27
N VAL A 206 5.26 -0.83 1.83
CA VAL A 206 5.34 -0.34 0.44
C VAL A 206 6.76 0.17 0.12
N GLY A 207 7.33 1.01 0.99
CA GLY A 207 8.67 1.55 0.80
C GLY A 207 9.79 0.50 0.86
N LEU A 208 9.65 -0.54 1.70
CA LEU A 208 10.63 -1.63 1.77
C LEU A 208 10.63 -2.45 0.48
N VAL A 209 9.45 -2.80 -0.04
CA VAL A 209 9.31 -3.57 -1.29
C VAL A 209 9.83 -2.76 -2.49
N GLU A 210 9.57 -1.46 -2.54
CA GLU A 210 10.11 -0.57 -3.57
C GLU A 210 11.65 -0.52 -3.54
N ARG A 211 12.23 -0.44 -2.34
CA ARG A 211 13.70 -0.42 -2.15
C ARG A 211 14.36 -1.75 -2.52
N SER A 212 13.78 -2.88 -2.14
CA SER A 212 14.33 -4.19 -2.50
C SER A 212 14.31 -4.41 -4.01
N THR A 213 13.28 -3.91 -4.68
CA THR A 213 13.18 -3.97 -6.14
C THR A 213 14.28 -3.12 -6.80
N SER A 214 14.53 -1.89 -6.32
CA SER A 214 15.57 -1.02 -6.91
C SER A 214 16.99 -1.55 -6.70
N VAL A 215 17.28 -2.18 -5.57
CA VAL A 215 18.59 -2.82 -5.29
C VAL A 215 18.84 -4.01 -6.21
N LEU A 216 17.82 -4.83 -6.50
CA LEU A 216 17.95 -5.98 -7.41
C LEU A 216 18.24 -5.55 -8.86
N PHE A 217 17.55 -4.51 -9.36
CA PHE A 217 17.84 -3.98 -10.69
C PHE A 217 19.22 -3.33 -10.80
N THR A 218 19.69 -2.68 -9.72
CA THR A 218 21.05 -2.11 -9.69
C THR A 218 22.13 -3.20 -9.74
N ARG A 219 21.89 -4.37 -9.12
CA ARG A 219 22.81 -5.52 -9.18
C ARG A 219 22.78 -6.24 -10.53
N ALA A 220 21.62 -6.38 -11.15
CA ALA A 220 21.49 -7.00 -12.47
C ALA A 220 22.12 -6.17 -13.61
N GLY A 221 22.33 -4.86 -13.38
CA GLY A 221 22.97 -3.94 -14.32
C GLY A 221 24.48 -3.75 -14.16
N SER A 222 25.15 -4.48 -13.27
CA SER A 222 26.61 -4.49 -13.19
C SER A 222 27.13 -5.71 -13.98
N PRO A 223 27.66 -5.54 -15.20
CA PRO A 223 28.44 -6.60 -15.81
C PRO A 223 29.61 -6.89 -14.87
N GLU A 224 29.85 -8.17 -14.57
CA GLU A 224 31.10 -8.60 -13.94
C GLU A 224 32.26 -7.98 -14.73
N ARG A 225 33.17 -7.31 -14.01
CA ARG A 225 34.46 -6.88 -14.54
C ARG A 225 35.47 -7.98 -14.32
#